data_AF-F6XB22-F1
#
_entry.id   AF-F6XB22-F1
#
_cell.length_a   1.000
_cell.length_b   1.000
_cell.length_c   1.000
_cell.angle_alpha   90.00
_cell.angle_beta   90.00
_cell.angle_gamma   90.00
#
_symmetry.space_group_name_H-M   'P 1'
#
loop_
_entity.id
_entity.type
_entity.pdbx_description
1 polymer ?
#
loop_
_entity_poly.entity_id
_entity_poly.type
_entity_poly.pdbx_seq_one_letter_code
_entity_poly.pdbx_strand_id
1 'polypeptide(L)'
;GQRCSAHAHPAETPSWSVLQDTNFPLDDVATLSSPGSSQLRRSPGEVCFPGGKWEPTDVDNVATALREAHEEVGLHPRQVEVVCRLVPQPLDKDTLLTPVVGFIDHNFQAQPNPDEVKNVFLVPLEYFLHPRVYQQNRLTRSGHHFILHCFEYTTPEDGMTYHIKGITAKFAVFVALIILGKKPTFEVEFDLNDLISSSKEGFLELREHGTSKL
;
A
#
# COMPACT_ATOMS: atom_id res chain seq x y z
N GLY A 1 -53.28 -9.81 -6.48
CA GLY A 1 -52.39 -10.13 -7.59
C GLY A 1 -51.43 -8.98 -7.80
N GLN A 2 -50.16 -9.32 -7.98
CA GLN A 2 -49.02 -8.50 -8.44
C GLN A 2 -48.41 -7.42 -7.50
N ARG A 3 -47.16 -7.73 -7.13
CA ARG A 3 -46.09 -6.84 -6.68
C ARG A 3 -45.72 -5.85 -7.79
N CYS A 4 -45.24 -4.67 -7.41
CA CYS A 4 -44.04 -4.07 -8.00
C CYS A 4 -43.37 -3.16 -6.96
N SER A 5 -42.19 -3.61 -6.52
CA SER A 5 -41.21 -2.88 -5.73
C SER A 5 -40.44 -1.91 -6.63
N ALA A 6 -40.41 -0.63 -6.30
CA ALA A 6 -39.40 0.29 -6.80
C ALA A 6 -38.26 0.32 -5.77
N HIS A 7 -37.14 -0.33 -6.09
CA HIS A 7 -35.90 -0.14 -5.35
C HIS A 7 -35.24 1.15 -5.83
N ALA A 8 -34.95 2.03 -4.88
CA ALA A 8 -34.14 3.20 -5.10
C ALA A 8 -32.69 2.75 -5.34
N HIS A 9 -32.10 3.19 -6.45
CA HIS A 9 -30.66 3.08 -6.71
C HIS A 9 -29.90 4.00 -5.74
N PRO A 10 -28.95 3.51 -4.92
CA PRO A 10 -28.03 4.37 -4.20
C PRO A 10 -26.82 4.73 -5.08
N ALA A 11 -26.36 5.95 -4.87
CA ALA A 11 -25.36 6.67 -5.64
C ALA A 11 -23.98 6.00 -5.70
N GLU A 12 -23.34 6.21 -6.86
CA GLU A 12 -21.97 5.84 -7.23
C GLU A 12 -20.93 6.52 -6.32
N THR A 13 -19.97 5.75 -5.81
CA THR A 13 -18.84 6.24 -4.98
C THR A 13 -17.49 5.78 -5.56
N PRO A 14 -16.50 6.67 -5.78
CA PRO A 14 -15.21 6.37 -6.42
C PRO A 14 -14.25 5.59 -5.49
N SER A 15 -13.09 5.11 -5.95
CA SER A 15 -12.50 3.87 -5.40
C SER A 15 -10.95 3.83 -5.47
N TRP A 16 -10.20 3.80 -4.32
CA TRP A 16 -8.70 3.97 -4.17
C TRP A 16 -7.89 2.81 -3.53
N SER A 17 -6.56 2.83 -3.68
CA SER A 17 -5.52 2.04 -2.98
C SER A 17 -4.10 2.66 -2.99
N VAL A 18 -3.04 1.95 -2.65
CA VAL A 18 -1.70 2.58 -2.59
C VAL A 18 -0.86 1.99 -3.67
N LEU A 19 -0.67 2.73 -4.77
CA LEU A 19 0.42 2.44 -5.66
C LEU A 19 1.68 2.57 -4.80
N GLN A 20 2.38 1.53 -4.34
CA GLN A 20 3.82 1.74 -4.32
C GLN A 20 4.35 2.11 -5.71
N ASP A 21 3.59 2.27 -6.79
CA ASP A 21 3.20 1.09 -7.59
C ASP A 21 1.96 0.22 -7.15
N THR A 22 0.87 0.33 -7.96
CA THR A 22 -0.64 0.08 -7.92
C THR A 22 -1.66 0.42 -6.80
N ASN A 23 -2.84 0.96 -7.20
CA ASN A 23 -3.94 1.44 -6.36
C ASN A 23 -5.27 0.91 -6.95
N PHE A 24 -6.11 0.09 -6.27
CA PHE A 24 -7.46 -0.50 -6.50
C PHE A 24 -8.67 0.34 -5.98
N PRO A 25 -9.91 -0.19 -5.84
CA PRO A 25 -11.09 0.50 -5.29
C PRO A 25 -11.12 0.75 -3.77
N LEU A 26 -12.01 1.66 -3.26
CA LEU A 26 -12.19 2.04 -1.84
C LEU A 26 -12.67 0.78 -1.08
N ASP A 27 -11.77 -0.14 -0.85
CA ASP A 27 -11.60 -0.83 0.40
C ASP A 27 -10.27 -1.61 0.38
N ASP A 28 -9.57 -1.91 -0.71
CA ASP A 28 -8.68 -3.09 -0.62
C ASP A 28 -7.44 -3.11 -1.54
N VAL A 29 -6.20 -3.42 -1.05
CA VAL A 29 -5.07 -4.07 -1.80
C VAL A 29 -4.06 -4.77 -0.89
N ALA A 30 -3.64 -5.97 -1.30
CA ALA A 30 -2.29 -6.47 -1.03
C ALA A 30 -1.85 -7.52 -2.09
N THR A 31 -0.59 -7.47 -2.53
CA THR A 31 0.05 -8.47 -3.41
C THR A 31 0.99 -9.36 -2.61
N LEU A 32 1.10 -10.65 -2.97
CA LEU A 32 2.14 -11.56 -2.50
C LEU A 32 3.15 -11.83 -3.62
N SER A 33 4.44 -11.59 -3.35
CA SER A 33 5.54 -12.03 -4.23
C SER A 33 5.92 -13.51 -3.97
N SER A 34 6.44 -14.21 -4.98
CA SER A 34 6.97 -15.58 -4.85
C SER A 34 8.52 -15.62 -4.74
N PRO A 35 9.15 -16.67 -4.16
CA PRO A 35 10.58 -16.89 -4.29
C PRO A 35 10.89 -17.49 -5.66
N GLY A 36 11.21 -16.64 -6.65
CA GLY A 36 11.36 -17.13 -8.02
C GLY A 36 12.27 -16.34 -8.95
N SER A 37 12.39 -15.02 -8.84
CA SER A 37 13.33 -14.28 -9.69
C SER A 37 14.70 -14.16 -9.01
N SER A 38 15.73 -14.69 -9.66
CA SER A 38 17.13 -14.47 -9.29
C SER A 38 17.57 -13.00 -9.45
N GLN A 39 16.62 -12.10 -9.73
CA GLN A 39 16.83 -10.68 -10.03
C GLN A 39 16.12 -9.72 -9.05
N LEU A 40 15.09 -10.15 -8.30
CA LEU A 40 14.45 -9.34 -7.25
C LEU A 40 15.19 -9.53 -5.92
N ARG A 41 16.03 -8.55 -5.58
CA ARG A 41 16.94 -8.58 -4.41
C ARG A 41 16.29 -8.32 -3.05
N ARG A 42 14.96 -8.19 -2.92
CA ARG A 42 14.34 -7.87 -1.62
C ARG A 42 13.04 -8.65 -1.39
N SER A 43 13.09 -9.52 -0.37
CA SER A 43 11.94 -10.12 0.33
C SER A 43 11.01 -11.10 -0.40
N PRO A 44 11.50 -12.29 -0.81
CA PRO A 44 10.64 -13.36 -1.31
C PRO A 44 9.53 -13.76 -0.32
N GLY A 45 8.28 -13.81 -0.78
CA GLY A 45 7.14 -14.29 0.02
C GLY A 45 6.52 -13.24 0.95
N GLU A 46 6.97 -11.98 0.91
CA GLU A 46 6.37 -10.91 1.69
C GLU A 46 5.20 -10.26 0.95
N VAL A 47 4.23 -9.75 1.74
CA VAL A 47 3.15 -8.91 1.23
C VAL A 47 3.68 -7.51 0.94
N CYS A 48 3.55 -7.07 -0.31
CA CYS A 48 3.88 -5.72 -0.74
C CYS A 48 2.71 -5.14 -1.55
N PHE A 49 2.79 -3.85 -1.84
CA PHE A 49 2.08 -3.33 -3.01
C PHE A 49 2.95 -3.67 -4.24
N PRO A 50 2.40 -3.71 -5.46
CA PRO A 50 3.22 -3.77 -6.67
C PRO A 50 4.30 -2.71 -6.63
N GLY A 51 5.46 -3.00 -7.20
CA GLY A 51 6.65 -2.27 -6.78
C GLY A 51 7.91 -2.70 -7.48
N GLY A 52 8.52 -1.76 -8.20
CA GLY A 52 9.87 -2.00 -8.68
C GLY A 52 10.80 -0.82 -8.75
N LYS A 53 11.92 -1.05 -9.43
CA LYS A 53 13.05 -0.14 -9.48
C LYS A 53 12.86 0.80 -10.67
N TRP A 54 13.17 2.07 -10.46
CA TRP A 54 13.23 3.03 -11.57
C TRP A 54 14.19 2.55 -12.68
N GLU A 55 13.73 2.64 -13.91
CA GLU A 55 14.50 2.35 -15.12
C GLU A 55 14.79 3.63 -15.92
N PRO A 56 15.88 3.68 -16.71
CA PRO A 56 16.21 4.84 -17.55
C PRO A 56 15.12 5.30 -18.52
N THR A 57 14.18 4.43 -18.84
CA THR A 57 13.01 4.71 -19.69
C THR A 57 11.86 5.36 -18.94
N ASP A 58 11.85 5.31 -17.61
CA ASP A 58 10.80 5.89 -16.78
C ASP A 58 11.02 7.40 -16.65
N VAL A 59 10.04 8.19 -17.09
CA VAL A 59 10.13 9.66 -17.06
C VAL A 59 10.09 10.24 -15.65
N ASP A 60 9.47 9.53 -14.71
CA ASP A 60 9.42 9.86 -13.28
C ASP A 60 9.00 8.63 -12.45
N ASN A 61 8.89 8.81 -11.12
CA ASN A 61 8.47 7.75 -10.20
C ASN A 61 7.02 7.27 -10.44
N VAL A 62 6.17 8.09 -11.05
CA VAL A 62 4.80 7.67 -11.39
C VAL A 62 4.85 6.72 -12.58
N ALA A 63 5.68 7.00 -13.58
CA ALA A 63 5.89 6.11 -14.72
C ALA A 63 6.44 4.74 -14.29
N THR A 64 7.44 4.71 -13.38
CA THR A 64 7.92 3.45 -12.78
C THR A 64 6.78 2.68 -12.13
N ALA A 65 6.00 3.36 -11.27
CA ALA A 65 4.88 2.76 -10.57
C ALA A 65 3.73 2.30 -11.48
N LEU A 66 3.64 2.79 -12.71
CA LEU A 66 2.63 2.35 -13.67
C LEU A 66 3.14 1.23 -14.59
N ARG A 67 4.45 1.19 -14.84
CA ARG A 67 5.09 0.13 -15.64
C ARG A 67 5.08 -1.19 -14.88
N GLU A 68 5.63 -1.19 -13.68
CA GLU A 68 5.74 -2.37 -12.81
C GLU A 68 4.35 -2.91 -12.43
N ALA A 69 3.41 -2.04 -12.06
CA ALA A 69 1.98 -2.31 -11.96
C ALA A 69 1.39 -3.13 -13.13
N HIS A 70 1.76 -2.72 -14.34
CA HIS A 70 1.32 -3.37 -15.55
C HIS A 70 2.03 -4.72 -15.74
N GLU A 71 3.32 -4.82 -15.43
CA GLU A 71 4.12 -6.05 -15.51
C GLU A 71 3.69 -7.10 -14.48
N GLU A 72 3.41 -6.69 -13.24
CA GLU A 72 3.11 -7.58 -12.12
C GLU A 72 1.66 -8.08 -12.12
N VAL A 73 0.69 -7.19 -12.38
CA VAL A 73 -0.75 -7.49 -12.24
C VAL A 73 -1.58 -7.14 -13.47
N GLY A 74 -0.96 -6.70 -14.56
CA GLY A 74 -1.66 -6.36 -15.80
C GLY A 74 -2.44 -5.03 -15.75
N LEU A 75 -2.15 -4.15 -14.79
CA LEU A 75 -2.85 -2.88 -14.66
C LEU A 75 -2.44 -1.89 -15.75
N HIS A 76 -3.28 -1.72 -16.78
CA HIS A 76 -2.98 -0.76 -17.85
C HIS A 76 -3.05 0.69 -17.31
N PRO A 77 -2.14 1.61 -17.70
CA PRO A 77 -2.15 3.02 -17.28
C PRO A 77 -3.43 3.83 -17.57
N ARG A 78 -4.37 3.26 -18.35
CA ARG A 78 -5.68 3.87 -18.65
C ARG A 78 -6.77 3.45 -17.67
N GLN A 79 -6.50 2.40 -16.88
CA GLN A 79 -7.40 1.87 -15.87
C GLN A 79 -7.04 2.40 -14.48
N VAL A 80 -6.25 3.48 -14.42
CA VAL A 80 -5.77 4.05 -13.17
C VAL A 80 -5.68 5.57 -13.30
N GLU A 81 -6.26 6.29 -12.35
CA GLU A 81 -6.20 7.74 -12.23
C GLU A 81 -5.28 8.11 -11.07
N VAL A 82 -4.05 8.55 -11.37
CA VAL A 82 -3.09 8.95 -10.33
C VAL A 82 -3.54 10.22 -9.61
N VAL A 83 -3.72 10.11 -8.29
CA VAL A 83 -4.20 11.17 -7.40
C VAL A 83 -3.03 11.94 -6.79
N CYS A 84 -2.07 11.25 -6.19
CA CYS A 84 -0.95 11.91 -5.51
C CYS A 84 0.28 11.02 -5.35
N ARG A 85 1.38 11.65 -4.89
CA ARG A 85 2.55 10.97 -4.34
C ARG A 85 2.61 11.25 -2.85
N LEU A 86 2.84 10.21 -2.05
CA LEU A 86 3.06 10.35 -0.63
C LEU A 86 4.51 10.75 -0.33
N VAL A 87 4.77 11.12 0.92
CA VAL A 87 6.13 11.42 1.39
C VAL A 87 7.01 10.17 1.21
N PRO A 88 8.16 10.28 0.53
CA PRO A 88 9.07 9.15 0.38
C PRO A 88 9.54 8.59 1.74
N GLN A 89 9.98 7.34 1.75
CA GLN A 89 10.59 6.72 2.93
C GLN A 89 11.93 6.07 2.55
N PRO A 90 12.99 6.25 3.36
CA PRO A 90 14.26 5.57 3.14
C PRO A 90 14.11 4.09 3.49
N LEU A 91 14.36 3.22 2.50
CA LEU A 91 14.43 1.77 2.70
C LEU A 91 15.81 1.40 3.26
N ASP A 92 16.85 2.07 2.77
CA ASP A 92 18.22 2.07 3.28
C ASP A 92 18.89 3.43 3.00
N LYS A 93 20.23 3.50 3.11
CA LYS A 93 20.99 4.74 2.90
C LYS A 93 20.90 5.29 1.48
N ASP A 94 20.80 4.42 0.48
CA ASP A 94 20.93 4.75 -0.93
C ASP A 94 19.62 4.60 -1.70
N THR A 95 18.57 4.11 -1.03
CA THR A 95 17.28 3.75 -1.64
C THR A 95 16.13 4.48 -0.98
N LEU A 96 15.42 5.28 -1.78
CA LEU A 96 14.16 5.91 -1.40
C LEU A 96 12.98 5.20 -2.08
N LEU A 97 11.95 4.93 -1.29
CA LEU A 97 10.68 4.43 -1.77
C LEU A 97 9.70 5.60 -1.87
N THR A 98 9.06 5.80 -3.02
CA THR A 98 8.06 6.86 -3.24
C THR A 98 6.70 6.23 -3.52
N PRO A 99 5.76 6.25 -2.56
CA PRO A 99 4.41 5.76 -2.82
C PRO A 99 3.64 6.75 -3.70
N VAL A 100 2.90 6.19 -4.64
CA VAL A 100 1.92 6.82 -5.50
C VAL A 100 0.51 6.38 -5.03
N VAL A 101 -0.51 7.16 -5.27
CA VAL A 101 -1.91 6.79 -4.95
C VAL A 101 -2.71 7.20 -6.16
N GLY A 102 -3.63 6.36 -6.62
CA GLY A 102 -4.45 6.63 -7.80
C GLY A 102 -5.57 5.67 -8.14
N PHE A 103 -6.83 6.08 -8.10
CA PHE A 103 -8.04 5.25 -8.29
C PHE A 103 -7.97 4.26 -9.46
N ILE A 104 -8.36 2.99 -9.25
CA ILE A 104 -8.44 1.96 -10.31
C ILE A 104 -9.86 1.88 -10.88
N ASP A 105 -9.93 1.58 -12.17
CA ASP A 105 -11.18 1.29 -12.87
C ASP A 105 -11.88 0.05 -12.28
N HIS A 106 -13.19 0.17 -12.02
CA HIS A 106 -14.00 -0.90 -11.46
C HIS A 106 -14.07 -2.18 -12.32
N ASN A 107 -13.79 -2.10 -13.62
CA ASN A 107 -13.74 -3.25 -14.51
C ASN A 107 -12.36 -3.91 -14.59
N PHE A 108 -11.35 -3.37 -13.88
CA PHE A 108 -10.04 -4.00 -13.83
C PHE A 108 -10.16 -5.40 -13.22
N GLN A 109 -9.47 -6.35 -13.85
CA GLN A 109 -9.33 -7.72 -13.37
C GLN A 109 -7.84 -8.02 -13.36
N ALA A 110 -7.30 -8.32 -12.17
CA ALA A 110 -5.88 -8.59 -12.01
C ALA A 110 -5.46 -9.81 -12.84
N GLN A 111 -4.34 -9.69 -13.53
CA GLN A 111 -3.68 -10.76 -14.27
C GLN A 111 -2.28 -10.91 -13.69
N PRO A 112 -2.12 -11.66 -12.59
CA PRO A 112 -0.83 -11.79 -11.92
C PRO A 112 0.19 -12.44 -12.84
N ASN A 113 1.36 -11.83 -12.98
CA ASN A 113 2.50 -12.45 -13.65
C ASN A 113 3.07 -13.54 -12.73
N PRO A 114 2.98 -14.83 -13.10
CA PRO A 114 3.38 -15.93 -12.22
C PRO A 114 4.89 -15.97 -11.94
N ASP A 115 5.70 -15.28 -12.74
CA ASP A 115 7.15 -15.18 -12.52
C ASP A 115 7.51 -14.26 -11.33
N GLU A 116 6.59 -13.38 -10.92
CA GLU A 116 6.84 -12.32 -9.93
C GLU A 116 5.80 -12.35 -8.79
N VAL A 117 4.53 -12.51 -9.15
CA VAL A 117 3.39 -12.43 -8.24
C VAL A 117 2.77 -13.81 -8.02
N LYS A 118 2.74 -14.23 -6.76
CA LYS A 118 2.11 -15.49 -6.35
C LYS A 118 0.60 -15.36 -6.31
N ASN A 119 0.11 -14.36 -5.58
CA ASN A 119 -1.31 -14.11 -5.34
C ASN A 119 -1.57 -12.60 -5.31
N VAL A 120 -2.75 -12.20 -5.77
CA VAL A 120 -3.31 -10.86 -5.57
C VAL A 120 -4.52 -11.00 -4.66
N PHE A 121 -4.63 -10.14 -3.66
CA PHE A 121 -5.77 -10.12 -2.76
C PHE A 121 -6.09 -8.68 -2.35
N LEU A 122 -7.21 -8.56 -1.64
CA LEU A 122 -7.87 -7.32 -1.34
C LEU A 122 -8.10 -7.27 0.18
N VAL A 123 -7.86 -6.12 0.84
CA VAL A 123 -7.99 -5.92 2.30
C VAL A 123 -8.65 -4.59 2.70
N PRO A 124 -9.83 -4.58 3.38
CA PRO A 124 -10.58 -3.38 3.74
C PRO A 124 -9.73 -2.31 4.40
N LEU A 125 -9.91 -1.04 4.04
CA LEU A 125 -9.08 0.06 4.56
C LEU A 125 -9.40 0.28 6.02
N GLU A 126 -10.68 0.12 6.33
CA GLU A 126 -11.18 0.06 7.68
C GLU A 126 -10.46 -1.03 8.49
N TYR A 127 -10.02 -2.13 7.86
CA TYR A 127 -9.22 -3.17 8.52
C TYR A 127 -7.89 -2.62 9.05
N PHE A 128 -7.27 -1.70 8.32
CA PHE A 128 -6.03 -1.06 8.77
C PHE A 128 -6.26 -0.03 9.88
N LEU A 129 -7.50 0.30 10.25
CA LEU A 129 -7.79 1.14 11.43
C LEU A 129 -8.42 0.34 12.58
N HIS A 130 -9.22 -0.67 12.26
CA HIS A 130 -9.96 -1.52 13.19
C HIS A 130 -9.75 -3.01 12.87
N PRO A 131 -8.51 -3.52 12.98
CA PRO A 131 -8.19 -4.90 12.63
C PRO A 131 -8.79 -5.89 13.63
N ARG A 132 -9.07 -7.12 13.15
CA ARG A 132 -9.44 -8.24 14.02
C ARG A 132 -8.22 -8.87 14.68
N VAL A 133 -7.14 -9.04 13.92
CA VAL A 133 -5.87 -9.61 14.39
C VAL A 133 -4.74 -8.64 14.05
N TYR A 134 -4.11 -8.10 15.09
CA TYR A 134 -3.07 -7.10 14.96
C TYR A 134 -2.08 -7.16 16.12
N GLN A 135 -0.81 -6.97 15.80
CA GLN A 135 0.29 -6.82 16.75
C GLN A 135 1.14 -5.60 16.36
N GLN A 136 1.76 -4.99 17.35
CA GLN A 136 2.72 -3.91 17.12
C GLN A 136 3.94 -4.04 18.00
N ASN A 137 5.09 -3.74 17.41
CA ASN A 137 6.36 -3.71 18.12
C ASN A 137 6.96 -2.31 17.97
N ARG A 138 7.32 -1.69 19.09
CA ARG A 138 8.10 -0.45 19.08
C ARG A 138 9.56 -0.82 18.88
N LEU A 139 10.16 -0.34 17.80
CA LEU A 139 11.54 -0.61 17.44
C LEU A 139 12.36 0.68 17.50
N THR A 140 13.64 0.54 17.81
CA THR A 140 14.60 1.64 17.77
C THR A 140 15.67 1.32 16.74
N ARG A 141 15.83 2.15 15.71
CA ARG A 141 16.88 2.00 14.68
C ARG A 141 17.59 3.33 14.50
N SER A 142 18.91 3.33 14.67
CA SER A 142 19.74 4.54 14.56
C SER A 142 19.28 5.70 15.45
N GLY A 143 18.75 5.40 16.64
CA GLY A 143 18.23 6.40 17.58
C GLY A 143 16.76 6.79 17.37
N HIS A 144 16.14 6.33 16.28
CA HIS A 144 14.74 6.64 15.94
C HIS A 144 13.79 5.56 16.38
N HIS A 145 12.69 5.96 17.00
CA HIS A 145 11.59 5.07 17.37
C HIS A 145 10.59 4.99 16.21
N PHE A 146 10.23 3.78 15.82
CA PHE A 146 9.17 3.54 14.83
C PHE A 146 8.32 2.36 15.25
N ILE A 147 7.09 2.32 14.76
CA ILE A 147 6.14 1.25 15.06
C ILE A 147 6.17 0.25 13.91
N LEU A 148 6.55 -0.98 14.22
CA LEU A 148 6.36 -2.11 13.32
C LEU A 148 4.94 -2.63 13.48
N HIS A 149 4.06 -2.27 12.54
CA HIS A 149 2.71 -2.80 12.43
C HIS A 149 2.73 -4.21 11.82
N CYS A 150 1.94 -5.13 12.38
CA CYS A 150 1.75 -6.50 11.89
C CYS A 150 0.26 -6.83 11.92
N PHE A 151 -0.36 -6.96 10.74
CA PHE A 151 -1.75 -7.35 10.57
C PHE A 151 -1.82 -8.79 10.06
N GLU A 152 -2.84 -9.53 10.49
CA GLU A 152 -3.23 -10.78 9.83
C GLU A 152 -4.62 -10.58 9.24
N TYR A 153 -4.79 -10.82 7.94
CA TYR A 153 -6.08 -10.69 7.27
C TYR A 153 -6.45 -12.01 6.62
N THR A 154 -7.66 -12.49 6.88
CA THR A 154 -8.20 -13.69 6.23
C THR A 154 -9.24 -13.26 5.21
N THR A 155 -9.02 -13.60 3.94
CA THR A 155 -9.93 -13.32 2.84
C THR A 155 -11.25 -14.07 3.03
N PRO A 156 -12.40 -13.39 2.95
CA PRO A 156 -13.70 -14.04 3.13
C PRO A 156 -14.07 -14.98 1.97
N GLU A 157 -13.47 -14.80 0.78
CA GLU A 157 -13.79 -15.57 -0.42
C GLU A 157 -13.23 -16.99 -0.38
N ASP A 158 -11.97 -17.15 0.01
CA ASP A 158 -11.24 -18.44 -0.04
C ASP A 158 -10.63 -18.87 1.30
N GLY A 159 -10.73 -18.04 2.35
CA GLY A 159 -10.25 -18.35 3.70
C GLY A 159 -8.73 -18.30 3.86
N MET A 160 -8.00 -17.74 2.89
CA MET A 160 -6.55 -17.61 2.95
C MET A 160 -6.12 -16.50 3.91
N THR A 161 -5.14 -16.77 4.77
CA THR A 161 -4.61 -15.78 5.72
C THR A 161 -3.30 -15.18 5.22
N TYR A 162 -3.22 -13.85 5.28
CA TYR A 162 -2.09 -13.05 4.84
C TYR A 162 -1.54 -12.21 5.99
N HIS A 163 -0.22 -12.09 6.06
CA HIS A 163 0.47 -11.29 7.06
C HIS A 163 1.03 -10.02 6.43
N ILE A 164 0.53 -8.86 6.84
CA ILE A 164 0.85 -7.54 6.28
C ILE A 164 1.65 -6.79 7.34
N LYS A 165 2.92 -6.51 7.06
CA LYS A 165 3.85 -5.97 8.07
C LYS A 165 4.76 -4.88 7.50
N GLY A 166 5.48 -4.20 8.38
CA GLY A 166 6.57 -3.31 7.97
C GLY A 166 6.07 -2.08 7.21
N ILE A 167 6.82 -1.71 6.17
CA ILE A 167 6.57 -0.50 5.39
C ILE A 167 5.25 -0.56 4.62
N THR A 168 4.85 -1.75 4.15
CA THR A 168 3.56 -2.00 3.51
C THR A 168 2.41 -1.64 4.46
N ALA A 169 2.46 -2.20 5.67
CA ALA A 169 1.45 -1.94 6.71
C ALA A 169 1.41 -0.46 7.12
N LYS A 170 2.58 0.19 7.25
CA LYS A 170 2.67 1.62 7.56
C LYS A 170 1.93 2.48 6.53
N PHE A 171 2.14 2.25 5.23
CA PHE A 171 1.47 3.03 4.20
C PHE A 171 -0.03 2.72 4.13
N ALA A 172 -0.44 1.46 4.31
CA ALA A 172 -1.84 1.10 4.37
C ALA A 172 -2.58 1.86 5.49
N VAL A 173 -2.00 1.91 6.69
CA VAL A 173 -2.51 2.70 7.82
C VAL A 173 -2.56 4.18 7.47
N PHE A 174 -1.46 4.75 6.93
CA PHE A 174 -1.39 6.17 6.62
C PHE A 174 -2.46 6.61 5.62
N VAL A 175 -2.70 5.82 4.57
CA VAL A 175 -3.71 6.16 3.58
C VAL A 175 -5.12 5.93 4.11
N ALA A 176 -5.35 4.88 4.91
CA ALA A 176 -6.62 4.70 5.61
C ALA A 176 -6.94 5.90 6.54
N LEU A 177 -5.94 6.44 7.25
CA LEU A 177 -6.10 7.64 8.09
C LEU A 177 -6.51 8.87 7.28
N ILE A 178 -5.85 9.12 6.15
CA ILE A 178 -6.14 10.27 5.28
C ILE A 178 -7.57 10.18 4.73
N ILE A 179 -7.96 8.99 4.27
CA ILE A 179 -9.19 8.84 3.49
C ILE A 179 -10.41 8.67 4.39
N LEU A 180 -10.29 7.88 5.45
CA LEU A 180 -11.42 7.61 6.33
C LEU A 180 -11.57 8.69 7.41
N GLY A 181 -10.50 9.41 7.75
CA GLY A 181 -10.51 10.41 8.83
C GLY A 181 -10.86 9.83 10.20
N LYS A 182 -10.72 8.51 10.37
CA LYS A 182 -11.03 7.77 11.60
C LYS A 182 -9.76 7.51 12.40
N LYS A 183 -9.91 7.43 13.72
CA LYS A 183 -8.82 7.03 14.61
C LYS A 183 -8.68 5.51 14.63
N PRO A 184 -7.45 4.97 14.62
CA PRO A 184 -7.22 3.54 14.73
C PRO A 184 -7.42 3.07 16.18
N THR A 185 -7.59 1.76 16.37
CA THR A 185 -7.69 1.11 17.71
C THR A 185 -6.33 0.90 18.38
N PHE A 186 -5.26 1.36 17.76
CA PHE A 186 -3.88 1.17 18.18
C PHE A 186 -3.07 2.46 18.01
N GLU A 187 -1.80 2.44 18.42
CA GLU A 187 -0.93 3.61 18.33
C GLU A 187 -0.33 3.76 16.93
N VAL A 188 -0.20 5.01 16.47
CA VAL A 188 0.47 5.33 15.22
C VAL A 188 1.59 6.33 15.47
N GLU A 189 2.55 6.34 14.55
CA GLU A 189 3.71 7.25 14.56
C GLU A 189 3.42 8.62 13.93
N PHE A 190 2.19 8.86 13.49
CA PHE A 190 1.75 10.11 12.88
C PHE A 190 0.99 10.98 13.87
N ASP A 191 1.12 12.31 13.75
CA ASP A 191 0.19 13.22 14.41
C ASP A 191 -1.14 13.18 13.68
N LEU A 192 -2.17 12.64 14.34
CA LEU A 192 -3.52 12.52 13.77
C LEU A 192 -4.17 13.88 13.47
N ASN A 193 -3.67 14.97 14.06
CA ASN A 193 -4.15 16.33 13.79
C ASN A 193 -3.37 17.03 12.68
N ASP A 194 -2.19 16.52 12.32
CA ASP A 194 -1.35 17.04 11.24
C ASP A 194 -0.54 15.91 10.56
N LEU A 195 -1.27 15.02 9.88
CA LEU A 195 -0.72 13.81 9.26
C LEU A 195 0.37 14.11 8.22
N ILE A 196 0.18 15.17 7.43
CA ILE A 196 1.08 15.48 6.32
C ILE A 196 2.38 16.08 6.84
N SER A 197 2.33 17.01 7.80
CA SER A 197 3.55 17.62 8.34
C SER A 197 4.35 16.61 9.16
N SER A 198 3.69 15.86 10.06
CA SER A 198 4.38 14.83 10.86
C SER A 198 5.04 13.74 10.01
N SER A 199 4.43 13.36 8.88
CA SER A 199 5.04 12.43 7.91
C SER A 199 6.31 13.00 7.26
N LYS A 200 6.32 14.29 6.91
CA LYS A 200 7.50 14.98 6.36
C LYS A 200 8.62 15.11 7.37
N GLU A 201 8.30 15.46 8.61
CA GLU A 201 9.27 15.55 9.71
C GLU A 201 9.94 14.21 9.96
N GLY A 202 9.14 13.13 10.12
CA GLY A 202 9.68 11.79 10.27
C GLY A 202 10.56 11.34 9.10
N PHE A 203 10.25 11.75 7.87
CA PHE A 203 11.13 11.52 6.73
C PHE A 203 12.48 12.25 6.84
N LEU A 204 12.48 13.53 7.20
CA LEU A 204 13.70 14.33 7.34
C LEU A 204 14.59 13.76 8.45
N GLU A 205 14.00 13.39 9.58
CA GLU A 205 14.71 12.76 10.70
C GLU A 205 15.40 11.45 10.27
N LEU A 206 14.69 10.56 9.57
CA LEU A 206 15.26 9.31 9.08
C LEU A 206 16.39 9.54 8.06
N ARG A 207 16.27 10.57 7.22
CA ARG A 207 17.26 10.90 6.19
C ARG A 207 18.56 11.44 6.78
N GLU A 208 18.48 12.39 7.72
CA GLU A 208 19.67 12.98 8.37
C GLU A 208 20.52 11.91 9.08
N HIS A 209 19.86 10.93 9.70
CA HIS A 209 20.54 9.87 10.45
C HIS A 209 21.03 8.71 9.58
N GLY A 210 20.46 8.54 8.39
CA GLY A 210 21.01 7.66 7.35
C GLY A 210 22.37 8.16 6.83
N THR A 211 22.53 9.48 6.73
CA THR A 211 23.76 10.15 6.25
C THR A 211 24.85 10.30 7.31
N SER A 212 24.52 10.32 8.60
CA SER A 212 25.45 10.66 9.70
C SER A 212 26.34 9.50 10.19
N LYS A 213 26.30 8.32 9.55
CA LYS A 213 27.28 7.24 9.78
C LYS A 213 28.31 7.22 8.65
N LEU A 214 29.27 8.13 8.74
CA LEU A 214 30.56 8.19 8.03
C LEU A 214 31.69 8.16 9.08
#